data_AF-A0A096KUD1-F1
#
_entry.id   AF-A0A096KUD1-F1
#
_cell.length_a   1.000
_cell.length_b   1.000
_cell.length_c   1.000
_cell.angle_alpha   90.00
_cell.angle_beta   90.00
_cell.angle_gamma   90.00
#
_symmetry.space_group_name_H-M   'P 1'
#
loop_
_entity.id
_entity.type
_entity.pdbx_description
1 polymer ?
#
loop_
_entity_poly.entity_id
_entity_poly.type
_entity_poly.pdbx_seq_one_letter_code
_entity_poly.pdbx_strand_id
1 'polypeptide(L)'
;MIEIDGVELRTAAQWEKKHRHVKKGQLGKGVERTWRSPNGNTTAMFYNIEQTRPWAKKDVEAVNRRRRADAKAKREADECGRIEGAARAEQHRKDLLDCWGAHID
;
A
#
# COMPACT_ATOMS: atom_id res chain seq x y z
N MET A 1 9.51 -16.57 4.48
CA MET A 1 10.22 -17.48 3.58
C MET A 1 10.39 -18.76 4.35
N ILE A 2 10.08 -19.88 3.70
CA ILE A 2 10.24 -21.22 4.27
C ILE A 2 11.17 -22.00 3.36
N GLU A 3 11.86 -22.96 3.94
CA GLU A 3 12.63 -23.94 3.21
C GLU A 3 11.96 -25.31 3.41
N ILE A 4 11.81 -26.06 2.32
CA ILE A 4 11.29 -27.43 2.32
C ILE A 4 12.19 -28.23 1.37
N ASP A 5 12.79 -29.30 1.85
CA ASP A 5 13.68 -30.18 1.07
C ASP A 5 14.80 -29.43 0.31
N GLY A 6 15.35 -28.38 0.94
CA GLY A 6 16.40 -27.53 0.34
C GLY A 6 15.90 -26.53 -0.71
N VAL A 7 14.58 -26.46 -0.93
CA VAL A 7 13.96 -25.51 -1.86
C VAL A 7 13.49 -24.28 -1.09
N GLU A 8 13.85 -23.09 -1.58
CA GLU A 8 13.38 -21.80 -1.04
C GLU A 8 11.97 -21.51 -1.56
N LEU A 9 10.97 -21.56 -0.68
CA LEU A 9 9.62 -21.11 -0.99
C LEU A 9 9.30 -19.77 -0.33
N ARG A 10 8.65 -18.91 -1.10
CA ARG A 10 8.27 -17.56 -0.69
C ARG A 10 6.80 -17.29 -0.98
N THR A 11 6.20 -16.40 -0.20
CA THR A 11 4.84 -15.92 -0.50
C THR A 11 4.85 -15.09 -1.77
N ALA A 12 3.69 -14.91 -2.40
CA ALA A 12 3.56 -14.08 -3.61
C ALA A 12 4.16 -12.67 -3.36
N ALA A 13 3.81 -12.02 -2.25
CA ALA A 13 4.36 -10.71 -1.88
C ALA A 13 5.88 -10.70 -1.67
N GLN A 14 6.46 -11.80 -1.19
CA GLN A 14 7.92 -11.93 -1.06
C GLN A 14 8.59 -12.11 -2.44
N TRP A 15 7.94 -12.78 -3.39
CA TRP A 15 8.40 -12.86 -4.79
C TRP A 15 8.29 -11.52 -5.51
N GLU A 16 7.24 -10.74 -5.26
CA GLU A 16 7.08 -9.38 -5.80
C GLU A 16 8.29 -8.50 -5.44
N LYS A 17 8.76 -8.58 -4.18
CA LYS A 17 9.96 -7.85 -3.73
C LYS A 17 11.24 -8.27 -4.45
N LYS A 18 11.28 -9.48 -5.01
CA LYS A 18 12.37 -10.00 -5.85
C LYS A 18 12.13 -9.80 -7.35
N HIS A 19 11.16 -8.94 -7.74
CA HIS A 19 10.77 -8.72 -9.13
C HIS A 19 10.35 -10.01 -9.86
N ARG A 20 9.60 -10.86 -9.16
CA ARG A 20 8.99 -12.08 -9.73
C ARG A 20 7.51 -12.15 -9.42
N HIS A 21 6.73 -12.65 -10.39
CA HIS A 21 5.30 -12.91 -10.24
C HIS A 21 5.03 -14.40 -10.23
N VAL A 22 4.14 -14.87 -9.36
CA VAL A 22 3.58 -16.22 -9.45
C VAL A 22 2.80 -16.34 -10.77
N LYS A 23 3.04 -17.40 -11.54
CA LYS A 23 2.34 -17.65 -12.81
C LYS A 23 0.84 -17.81 -12.52
N LYS A 24 -0.04 -17.26 -13.36
CA LYS A 24 -1.50 -17.28 -13.14
C LYS A 24 -2.05 -18.69 -12.88
N GLY A 25 -1.60 -19.69 -13.63
CA GLY A 25 -2.03 -21.10 -13.47
C GLY A 25 -1.41 -21.84 -12.27
N GLN A 26 -0.53 -21.19 -11.52
CA GLN A 26 0.12 -21.70 -10.31
C GLN A 26 -0.46 -21.08 -9.03
N LEU A 27 -1.28 -20.03 -9.14
CA LEU A 27 -1.99 -19.46 -7.99
C LEU A 27 -2.86 -20.54 -7.33
N GLY A 28 -2.73 -20.70 -6.02
CA GLY A 28 -3.43 -21.74 -5.25
C GLY A 28 -2.82 -23.15 -5.34
N LYS A 29 -1.78 -23.35 -6.17
CA LYS A 29 -1.02 -24.61 -6.25
C LYS A 29 0.31 -24.56 -5.48
N GLY A 30 0.42 -23.59 -4.58
CA GLY A 30 1.57 -23.48 -3.69
C GLY A 30 1.45 -24.43 -2.51
N VAL A 31 2.45 -24.42 -1.65
CA VAL A 31 2.40 -25.09 -0.36
C VAL A 31 1.71 -24.16 0.63
N GLU A 32 0.56 -24.58 1.12
CA GLU A 32 -0.12 -23.91 2.22
C GLU A 32 0.58 -24.25 3.54
N ARG A 33 0.99 -23.23 4.30
CA ARG A 33 1.62 -23.45 5.59
C ARG A 33 1.24 -22.36 6.58
N THR A 34 0.98 -22.79 7.82
CA THR A 34 0.84 -21.89 8.95
C THR A 34 2.16 -21.18 9.20
N TRP A 35 2.11 -19.85 9.25
CA TRP A 35 3.23 -18.96 9.40
C TRP A 35 2.99 -18.04 10.59
N ARG A 36 4.00 -17.82 11.44
CA ARG A 36 3.91 -16.83 12.52
C ARG A 36 4.02 -15.42 11.94
N SER A 37 2.93 -14.68 12.01
CA SER A 37 2.94 -13.23 11.82
C SER A 37 2.99 -12.53 13.19
N PRO A 38 3.41 -11.26 13.26
CA PRO A 38 3.31 -10.47 14.49
C PRO A 38 1.90 -10.42 15.09
N ASN A 39 0.86 -10.63 14.27
CA ASN A 39 -0.54 -10.60 14.65
C ASN A 39 -1.12 -12.00 14.95
N GLY A 40 -0.25 -13.02 15.08
CA GLY A 40 -0.64 -14.40 15.32
C GLY A 40 -0.34 -15.34 14.15
N ASN A 41 -0.72 -16.61 14.31
CA ASN A 41 -0.58 -17.62 13.28
C ASN A 41 -1.52 -17.32 12.11
N THR A 42 -0.95 -17.14 10.92
CA THR A 42 -1.70 -16.93 9.69
C THR A 42 -1.33 -18.00 8.68
N THR A 43 -2.31 -18.47 7.92
CA THR A 43 -2.05 -19.41 6.84
C THR A 43 -1.61 -18.64 5.60
N ALA A 44 -0.45 -18.99 5.05
CA ALA A 44 0.07 -18.35 3.85
C ALA A 44 0.43 -19.39 2.79
N MET A 45 0.24 -18.99 1.53
CA MET A 45 0.61 -19.80 0.37
C MET A 45 2.04 -19.48 -0.04
N PHE A 46 2.89 -20.50 -0.10
CA PHE A 46 4.29 -20.40 -0.48
C PHE A 46 4.51 -21.06 -1.84
N TYR A 47 5.29 -20.40 -2.69
CA TYR A 47 5.54 -20.83 -4.07
C TYR A 47 7.04 -21.01 -4.29
N ASN A 48 7.39 -22.02 -5.08
CA ASN A 48 8.75 -22.23 -5.57
C ASN A 48 9.09 -21.24 -6.70
N ILE A 49 10.37 -20.99 -6.92
CA ILE A 49 10.89 -20.16 -8.00
C ILE A 49 10.40 -20.60 -9.38
N GLU A 50 10.26 -21.90 -9.64
CA GLU A 50 9.79 -22.45 -10.92
C GLU A 50 8.32 -22.11 -11.22
N GLN A 51 7.52 -21.91 -10.17
CA GLN A 51 6.12 -21.48 -10.25
C GLN A 51 6.00 -19.98 -10.55
N THR A 52 7.12 -19.25 -10.60
CA THR A 52 7.16 -17.82 -10.85
C THR A 52 7.82 -17.49 -12.19
N ARG A 53 7.60 -16.27 -12.67
CA ARG A 53 8.32 -15.67 -13.80
C ARG A 53 8.95 -14.35 -13.38
N PRO A 54 10.09 -13.93 -13.95
CA PRO A 54 10.58 -12.58 -13.78
C PRO A 54 9.56 -11.56 -14.29
N TRP A 55 9.64 -10.35 -13.74
CA TRP A 55 8.90 -9.22 -14.26
C TRP A 55 9.27 -8.95 -15.71
N ALA A 56 8.27 -8.70 -16.52
CA ALA A 56 8.43 -8.15 -17.85
C ALA A 56 8.49 -6.62 -17.77
N LYS A 57 8.96 -5.96 -18.84
CA LYS A 57 8.98 -4.50 -18.94
C LYS A 57 7.63 -3.86 -18.59
N LYS A 58 6.54 -4.45 -19.06
CA LYS A 58 5.16 -3.99 -18.77
C LYS A 58 4.81 -4.02 -17.27
N ASP A 59 5.35 -4.98 -16.52
CA ASP A 59 5.10 -5.13 -15.09
C ASP A 59 5.82 -3.99 -14.33
N VAL A 60 7.08 -3.72 -14.69
CA VAL A 60 7.87 -2.59 -14.18
C VAL A 60 7.18 -1.27 -14.48
N GLU A 61 6.72 -1.07 -15.72
CA GLU A 61 6.01 0.13 -16.14
C GLU A 61 4.70 0.31 -15.37
N ALA A 62 3.94 -0.76 -15.14
CA ALA A 62 2.72 -0.72 -14.34
C ALA A 62 2.99 -0.29 -12.89
N VAL A 63 4.05 -0.81 -12.27
CA VAL A 63 4.46 -0.40 -10.92
C VAL A 63 4.89 1.06 -10.88
N ASN A 64 5.65 1.52 -11.88
CA ASN A 64 6.07 2.92 -11.97
C ASN A 64 4.91 3.87 -12.26
N ARG A 65 3.90 3.44 -13.03
CA ARG A 65 2.65 4.19 -13.21
C ARG A 65 1.91 4.33 -11.89
N ARG A 66 1.76 3.23 -11.14
CA ARG A 66 1.11 3.26 -9.82
C ARG A 66 1.84 4.19 -8.85
N ARG A 67 3.17 4.07 -8.74
CA ARG A 67 3.98 4.97 -7.89
C ARG A 67 3.81 6.44 -8.24
N ARG A 68 3.71 6.78 -9.53
CA ARG A 68 3.44 8.15 -9.97
C ARG A 68 2.03 8.62 -9.61
N ALA A 69 1.03 7.76 -9.76
CA ALA A 69 -0.34 8.05 -9.36
C ALA A 69 -0.44 8.26 -7.84
N ASP A 70 0.18 7.39 -7.03
CA ASP A 70 0.20 7.50 -5.56
C ASP A 70 0.91 8.79 -5.13
N ALA A 71 2.03 9.14 -5.76
CA ALA A 71 2.73 10.40 -5.50
C ALA A 71 1.89 11.63 -5.89
N LYS A 72 1.13 11.57 -6.98
CA LYS A 72 0.19 12.63 -7.38
C LYS A 72 -0.94 12.77 -6.36
N ALA A 73 -1.57 11.66 -5.99
CA ALA A 73 -2.65 11.63 -5.01
C ALA A 73 -2.20 12.17 -3.65
N LYS A 74 -0.97 11.84 -3.21
CA LYS A 74 -0.40 12.42 -1.99
C LYS A 74 -0.26 13.94 -2.09
N ARG A 75 0.25 14.46 -3.21
CA ARG A 75 0.39 15.91 -3.41
C ARG A 75 -0.96 16.62 -3.40
N GLU A 76 -1.95 16.05 -4.07
CA GLU A 76 -3.33 16.57 -4.11
C GLU A 76 -3.96 16.57 -2.71
N ALA A 77 -3.77 15.50 -1.93
CA ALA A 77 -4.25 15.42 -0.55
C ALA A 77 -3.57 16.46 0.35
N ASP A 78 -2.25 16.64 0.22
CA ASP A 78 -1.48 17.64 0.98
C ASP A 78 -1.94 19.08 0.62
N GLU A 79 -2.30 19.32 -0.64
CA GLU A 79 -2.85 20.61 -1.09
C GLU A 79 -4.28 20.83 -0.59
N CYS A 80 -5.15 19.83 -0.67
CA CYS A 80 -6.50 19.88 -0.13
C CYS A 80 -6.48 20.18 1.37
N GLY A 81 -5.63 19.48 2.13
CA GLY A 81 -5.46 19.72 3.56
C GLY A 81 -4.95 21.12 3.89
N ARG A 82 -4.09 21.71 3.05
CA ARG A 82 -3.65 23.12 3.20
C ARG A 82 -4.79 24.09 2.98
N ILE A 83 -5.60 23.90 1.94
CA ILE A 83 -6.73 24.77 1.61
C ILE A 83 -7.80 24.67 2.70
N GLU A 84 -8.17 23.46 3.11
CA GLU A 84 -9.14 23.22 4.18
C GLU A 84 -8.66 23.78 5.52
N GLY A 85 -7.37 23.60 5.85
CA GLY A 85 -6.77 24.18 7.04
C GLY A 85 -6.84 25.71 7.06
N ALA A 86 -6.54 26.36 5.93
CA ALA A 86 -6.64 27.81 5.79
C ALA A 86 -8.10 28.29 5.91
N ALA A 87 -9.03 27.61 5.25
CA ALA A 87 -10.46 27.93 5.33
C ALA A 87 -10.99 27.80 6.77
N ARG A 88 -10.61 26.74 7.49
CA ARG A 88 -10.99 26.53 8.88
C ARG A 88 -10.40 27.60 9.80
N ALA A 89 -9.14 28.01 9.59
CA ALA A 89 -8.51 29.07 10.36
C ALA A 89 -9.20 30.42 10.13
N GLU A 90 -9.58 30.72 8.88
CA GLU A 90 -10.32 31.93 8.54
C GLU A 90 -11.75 31.91 9.11
N GLN A 91 -12.46 30.78 9.04
CA GLN A 91 -13.77 30.64 9.68
C GLN A 91 -13.67 30.81 11.20
N HIS A 92 -12.71 30.16 11.85
CA HIS A 92 -12.49 30.29 13.28
C HIS A 92 -12.19 31.75 13.68
N ARG A 93 -11.44 32.49 12.85
CA ARG A 93 -11.22 33.93 13.06
C ARG A 93 -12.53 34.73 12.99
N LYS A 94 -13.40 34.45 12.01
CA LYS A 94 -14.71 35.10 11.88
C LYS A 94 -15.62 34.78 13.05
N ASP A 95 -15.71 33.50 13.44
CA ASP A 95 -16.53 33.06 14.57
C ASP A 95 -16.11 33.80 15.87
N LEU A 96 -14.81 33.98 16.11
CA LEU A 96 -14.30 34.75 17.25
C LEU A 96 -14.71 36.23 17.19
N LEU A 97 -14.65 36.85 16.01
CA LEU A 97 -15.08 38.24 15.82
C LEU A 97 -16.59 38.39 16.04
N ASP A 98 -17.41 37.47 15.54
CA ASP A 98 -18.86 37.48 15.71
C ASP A 98 -19.26 37.30 17.18
N CYS A 99 -18.56 36.44 17.93
CA CYS A 99 -18.78 36.27 19.37
C CYS A 99 -18.41 37.52 20.21
N TRP A 100 -17.54 38.40 19.69
CA TRP A 100 -17.08 39.61 20.40
C TRP A 100 -17.75 40.89 19.89
N GLY A 101 -18.32 40.87 18.67
CA GLY A 101 -19.05 42.00 18.07
C GLY A 101 -20.52 42.10 18.47
N ALA A 102 -21.07 41.10 19.19
CA ALA A 102 -22.48 41.05 19.59
C ALA A 102 -22.84 41.87 20.86
N HIS A 103 -21.92 42.70 21.39
CA HIS A 103 -22.21 43.56 22.54
C HIS A 103 -21.52 44.92 22.44
N ILE A 104 -22.00 45.75 21.52
CA ILE A 104 -21.88 47.21 21.64
C ILE A 104 -23.29 47.77 21.38
N ASP A 105 -24.05 47.93 22.46
CA ASP A 105 -25.13 48.92 22.62
C ASP A 105 -25.08 49.41 24.08
#